data_AF-A0A7W1HBB8-F1
#
_entry.id   AF-A0A7W1HBB8-F1
#
_cell.length_a   1.000
_cell.length_b   1.000
_cell.length_c   1.000
_cell.angle_alpha   90.00
_cell.angle_beta   90.00
_cell.angle_gamma   90.00
#
_symmetry.space_group_name_H-M   'P 1'
#
loop_
_entity.id
_entity.type
_entity.pdbx_description
1 polymer ?
#
loop_
_entity_poly.entity_id
_entity_poly.type
_entity_poly.pdbx_seq_one_letter_code
_entity_poly.pdbx_strand_id
1 'polypeptide(L)' 'MWQVTRKMQNPTHAQALVTLRTGREVPDLLRDLYVNQGRSQVAIAAELGVTRVTVAMWLREYGITRDAA' A
#
# COMPACT_ATOMS: atom_id res chain seq x y z
N MET A 1 -0.46 -5.70 -22.99
CA MET A 1 0.25 -6.91 -22.54
C MET A 1 0.90 -6.60 -21.20
N TRP A 2 0.14 -6.81 -20.12
CA TRP A 2 0.53 -6.44 -18.75
C TRP A 2 1.32 -7.61 -18.17
N GLN A 3 2.58 -7.37 -17.80
CA GLN A 3 3.53 -8.40 -17.35
C GLN A 3 3.09 -8.95 -15.99
N VAL A 4 2.32 -10.04 -16.01
CA VAL A 4 2.03 -10.88 -14.86
C VAL A 4 3.20 -11.85 -14.68
N THR A 5 4.31 -11.43 -14.07
CA THR A 5 5.44 -12.35 -13.77
C THR A 5 6.05 -12.12 -12.40
N ARG A 6 5.86 -13.10 -11.51
CA ARG A 6 6.88 -13.70 -10.63
C ARG A 6 7.77 -12.72 -9.86
N LYS A 7 7.39 -12.29 -8.64
CA LYS A 7 8.35 -11.99 -7.56
C LYS A 7 7.71 -12.12 -6.18
N MET A 8 7.77 -13.33 -5.64
CA MET A 8 7.86 -13.55 -4.19
C MET A 8 9.07 -12.78 -3.64
N GLN A 9 8.87 -12.07 -2.52
CA GLN A 9 9.85 -11.69 -1.48
C GLN A 9 10.70 -10.40 -1.55
N ASN A 10 10.64 -9.56 -2.59
CA ASN A 10 11.36 -8.27 -2.54
C ASN A 10 10.40 -7.10 -2.36
N PRO A 11 10.57 -6.25 -1.33
CA PRO A 11 9.80 -5.02 -1.22
C PRO A 11 10.01 -4.24 -2.52
N THR A 12 8.91 -3.84 -3.15
CA THR A 12 8.99 -2.97 -4.32
C THR A 12 9.79 -1.73 -3.93
N HIS A 13 10.56 -1.16 -4.86
CA HIS A 13 11.37 0.04 -4.58
C HIS A 13 10.54 1.14 -3.89
N ALA A 14 9.25 1.25 -4.26
CA ALA A 14 8.28 2.12 -3.61
C ALA A 14 8.00 1.78 -2.13
N GLN A 15 7.88 0.50 -1.75
CA GLN A 15 7.69 0.10 -0.34
C GLN A 15 8.93 0.45 0.50
N ALA A 16 10.13 0.18 -0.02
CA ALA A 16 11.38 0.52 0.67
C ALA A 16 11.51 2.04 0.88
N LEU A 17 11.16 2.85 -0.13
CA LEU A 17 11.16 4.31 0.00
C LEU A 17 10.13 4.80 1.04
N VAL A 18 8.94 4.19 1.11
CA VAL A 18 7.95 4.51 2.13
C VAL A 18 8.49 4.18 3.51
N THR A 19 9.00 2.97 3.74
CA THR A 19 9.59 2.58 5.02
C THR A 19 10.70 3.54 5.45
N LEU A 20 11.60 3.92 4.54
CA LEU A 20 12.67 4.89 4.82
C LEU A 20 12.14 6.29 5.14
N ARG A 21 11.05 6.72 4.50
CA ARG A 21 10.49 8.06 4.67
C ARG A 21 9.63 8.20 5.93
N THR A 22 8.86 7.18 6.28
CA THR A 22 7.93 7.20 7.42
C THR A 22 8.46 6.51 8.67
N GLY A 23 9.55 5.73 8.56
CA GLY A 23 10.07 4.92 9.67
C GLY A 23 9.11 3.82 10.12
N ARG A 24 8.14 3.47 9.28
CA ARG A 24 7.03 2.56 9.55
C ARG A 24 6.92 1.56 8.42
N GLU A 25 6.63 0.31 8.75
CA GLU A 25 6.35 -0.72 7.76
C GLU A 25 5.08 -0.39 6.96
N VAL A 26 5.14 -0.58 5.65
CA VAL A 26 4.03 -0.32 4.72
C VAL A 26 2.71 -0.99 5.12
N PRO A 27 2.65 -2.28 5.51
CA PRO A 27 1.39 -2.91 5.92
C PRO A 27 0.74 -2.22 7.14
N ASP A 28 1.52 -1.86 8.16
CA ASP A 28 1.01 -1.20 9.36
C ASP A 28 0.52 0.22 9.05
N LEU A 29 1.26 0.93 8.19
CA LEU A 29 0.88 2.26 7.74
C LEU A 29 -0.42 2.22 6.91
N LEU A 30 -0.53 1.27 5.97
CA LEU A 30 -1.73 1.09 5.16
C LEU A 30 -2.93 0.71 6.03
N ARG A 31 -2.75 -0.16 7.02
CA ARG A 31 -3.83 -0.53 7.94
C ARG A 31 -4.33 0.69 8.72
N ASP A 32 -3.42 1.50 9.25
CA ASP A 32 -3.80 2.72 9.99
C ASP A 32 -4.52 3.74 9.09
N LEU A 33 -3.93 4.09 7.94
CA LEU A 33 -4.51 5.07 7.03
C LEU A 33 -5.84 4.61 6.42
N TYR A 34 -5.93 3.33 6.01
CA TYR A 34 -7.10 2.81 5.29
C TYR A 34 -8.23 2.36 6.21
N VAL A 35 -7.90 1.68 7.32
CA VAL A 35 -8.89 1.11 8.25
C VAL A 35 -9.19 2.09 9.39
N ASN A 36 -8.18 2.56 10.12
CA ASN A 36 -8.42 3.41 11.31
C ASN A 36 -8.82 4.84 10.92
N GLN A 37 -8.12 5.45 9.96
CA GLN A 37 -8.39 6.82 9.52
C GLN A 37 -9.41 6.89 8.38
N GLY A 38 -9.79 5.75 7.80
CA GLY A 38 -10.79 5.67 6.72
C GLY A 38 -10.41 6.42 5.43
N ARG A 39 -9.12 6.67 5.20
CA ARG A 39 -8.64 7.42 4.03
C ARG A 39 -8.88 6.63 2.75
N SER A 40 -9.17 7.35 1.66
CA SER A 40 -9.32 6.73 0.35
C SER A 40 -7.96 6.30 -0.21
N GLN A 41 -7.96 5.28 -1.07
CA GLN A 41 -6.74 4.82 -1.77
C GLN A 41 -6.04 5.94 -2.54
N VAL A 42 -6.80 6.92 -3.05
CA VAL A 42 -6.26 8.08 -3.79
C VAL A 42 -5.55 9.05 -2.86
N ALA A 43 -6.10 9.32 -1.67
CA ALA A 43 -5.46 10.17 -0.68
C ALA A 43 -4.16 9.53 -0.17
N ILE A 44 -4.20 8.23 0.14
CA ILE A 44 -3.02 7.45 0.54
C ILE A 44 -1.97 7.47 -0.57
N ALA A 45 -2.36 7.29 -1.82
CA ALA A 45 -1.46 7.34 -2.97
C ALA A 45 -0.73 8.69 -3.10
N ALA A 46 -1.48 9.80 -2.97
CA ALA A 46 -0.91 11.15 -3.00
C ALA A 46 0.06 11.40 -1.84
N GLU A 47 -0.29 10.96 -0.62
CA GLU A 47 0.57 11.09 0.56
C GLU A 47 1.84 10.25 0.46
N LEU A 48 1.71 9.04 -0.10
CA LEU A 48 2.81 8.10 -0.26
C LEU A 48 3.68 8.36 -1.51
N GLY A 49 3.23 9.22 -2.43
CA GLY A 49 3.91 9.49 -3.69
C GLY A 49 3.85 8.32 -4.68
N VAL A 50 2.81 7.50 -4.59
CA VAL A 50 2.60 6.31 -5.43
C VAL A 50 1.28 6.42 -6.19
N THR A 51 1.01 5.47 -7.09
CA THR A 51 -0.28 5.45 -7.80
C THR A 51 -1.36 4.78 -6.96
N ARG A 52 -2.63 5.14 -7.19
CA ARG A 52 -3.78 4.45 -6.57
C ARG A 52 -3.75 2.94 -6.84
N VAL A 53 -3.33 2.52 -8.03
CA VAL A 53 -3.23 1.10 -8.42
C VAL A 53 -2.18 0.38 -7.56
N THR A 54 -1.07 1.05 -7.26
CA THR A 54 -0.04 0.54 -6.34
C THR A 54 -0.61 0.32 -4.94
N VAL A 55 -1.37 1.28 -4.40
CA VAL A 55 -2.02 1.14 -3.09
C VAL A 55 -3.02 -0.02 -3.09
N ALA A 56 -3.86 -0.13 -4.12
CA ALA A 56 -4.82 -1.23 -4.24
C ALA A 56 -4.14 -2.60 -4.31
N MET A 57 -3.00 -2.70 -5.02
CA MET A 57 -2.20 -3.91 -5.08
C MET A 57 -1.63 -4.27 -3.71
N TRP A 58 -1.06 -3.32 -2.98
CA TRP A 58 -0.54 -3.55 -1.63
C TRP A 58 -1.64 -3.97 -0.65
N LEU A 59 -2.81 -3.33 -0.68
CA LEU A 59 -3.94 -3.73 0.15
C LEU A 59 -4.35 -5.18 -0.13
N ARG A 60 -4.40 -5.59 -1.41
CA ARG A 60 -4.72 -6.97 -1.80
C ARG A 60 -3.62 -7.95 -1.39
N GLU A 61 -2.36 -7.56 -1.51
CA GLU A 61 -1.19 -8.37 -1.15
C GLU A 61 -1.12 -8.64 0.35
N TYR A 62 -1.37 -7.60 1.17
CA TYR A 62 -1.40 -7.71 2.63
C TYR A 62 -2.75 -8.17 3.19
N GLY A 63 -3.75 -8.43 2.33
CA GLY A 63 -5.09 -8.82 2.76
C GLY A 63 -5.81 -7.77 3.62
N ILE A 64 -5.51 -6.49 3.41
CA ILE A 64 -6.11 -5.38 4.15
C ILE A 64 -7.43 -4.98 3.48
N THR A 65 -8.54 -5.34 4.10
CA THR A 65 -9.89 -4.93 3.72
C THR A 65 -10.46 -3.96 4.74
N ARG A 66 -11.33 -3.06 4.29
CA ARG A 66 -12.20 -2.29 5.17
C ARG A 66 -13.52 -3.04 5.19
N ASP A 67 -13.81 -3.74 6.28
CA ASP A 67 -15.17 -4.23 6.52
C ASP A 67 -16.09 -3.01 6.59
N ALA A 68 -16.88 -2.83 5.54
CA ALA A 68 -18.01 -1.93 5.57
C ALA A 68 -19.09 -2.61 6.41
N ALA A 69 -19.01 -2.42 7.72
CA ALA A 69 -20.11 -2.73 8.64
C ALA A 69 -21.28 -1.76 8.41
#